data_AF-A0A2V5M655-F1
#
_entry.id   AF-A0A2V5M655-F1
#
_cell.length_a   1.000
_cell.length_b   1.000
_cell.length_c   1.000
_cell.angle_alpha   90.00
_cell.angle_beta   90.00
_cell.angle_gamma   90.00
#
_symmetry.space_group_name_H-M   'P 1'
#
loop_
_entity.id
_entity.type
_entity.pdbx_description
1 polymer ?
#
loop_
_entity_poly.entity_id
_entity_poly.type
_entity_poly.pdbx_seq_one_letter_code
_entity_poly.pdbx_strand_id
1 'polypeptide(L)'
;METRQFEFDPMLPGLGITFMEYLIDPVRIIAHGGDTVYFHSDMILVPDAHLGYFLSYNSLGKDVGGGRGEVWRSFVNRYFPSAGQTKVDVDPNMAKSDRRAVGGLYDGTRRGQTTLLRILALVGQFKVSSDKEGVLQIEGMKNQSGELKRWREIAPLIYREIDGLERIGFRRDASGAVGEMLPFPAIYEGQRVPWYASKIFIGLLIGGNLLFALVTVLLWPVTVMIRKRYQSPLFSKKSDRVLYFLSRIVCLAEVLFVLAPILALSQGLEHIVILGDAINPWLQAFHVVGWVLMAGVVLLIIAAVRFVRLPGHGLWFRAHAILLAVGGIAFGLFAWQYHFLDASLKF
;
A
#
# COMPACT_ATOMS: atom_id res chain seq x y z
N MET A 1 -10.36 -14.86 29.66
CA MET A 1 -9.62 -13.90 28.79
C MET A 1 -8.58 -14.61 27.93
N GLU A 2 -7.96 -15.69 28.43
CA GLU A 2 -6.93 -16.50 27.76
C GLU A 2 -7.44 -17.61 26.83
N THR A 3 -8.76 -17.89 26.86
CA THR A 3 -9.37 -18.89 25.99
C THR A 3 -9.55 -18.33 24.58
N ARG A 4 -9.12 -19.10 23.58
CA ARG A 4 -9.36 -18.83 22.16
C ARG A 4 -10.86 -18.61 21.91
N GLN A 5 -11.21 -17.49 21.29
CA GLN A 5 -12.57 -17.11 20.91
C GLN A 5 -12.76 -17.14 19.39
N PHE A 6 -11.70 -16.89 18.64
CA PHE A 6 -11.71 -16.86 17.18
C PHE A 6 -10.40 -17.43 16.64
N GLU A 7 -10.49 -18.17 15.55
CA GLU A 7 -9.34 -18.67 14.78
C GLU A 7 -9.69 -18.79 13.31
N PHE A 8 -8.69 -18.65 12.46
CA PHE A 8 -8.82 -18.95 11.04
C PHE A 8 -8.48 -20.41 10.72
N ASP A 9 -7.47 -20.95 11.38
CA ASP A 9 -6.98 -22.32 11.24
C ASP A 9 -6.36 -22.79 12.57
N PRO A 10 -6.58 -24.03 13.01
CA PRO A 10 -6.04 -24.54 14.27
C PRO A 10 -4.50 -24.48 14.38
N MET A 11 -3.78 -24.51 13.25
CA MET A 11 -2.32 -24.43 13.17
C MET A 11 -1.77 -23.00 13.22
N LEU A 12 -2.66 -22.00 13.17
CA LEU A 12 -2.33 -20.58 13.26
C LEU A 12 -2.72 -20.00 14.62
N PRO A 13 -2.17 -18.83 15.00
CA PRO A 13 -2.59 -18.16 16.22
C PRO A 13 -4.05 -17.68 16.13
N GLY A 14 -4.78 -17.76 17.24
CA GLY A 14 -6.13 -17.22 17.37
C GLY A 14 -6.22 -15.91 18.17
N LEU A 15 -7.44 -15.43 18.34
CA LEU A 15 -7.78 -14.30 19.19
C LEU A 15 -8.55 -14.76 20.42
N GLY A 16 -8.19 -14.24 21.59
CA GLY A 16 -9.00 -14.25 22.80
C GLY A 16 -9.87 -12.99 22.92
N ILE A 17 -10.43 -12.75 24.10
CA ILE A 17 -11.26 -11.54 24.38
C ILE A 17 -10.39 -10.29 24.51
N THR A 18 -9.24 -10.44 25.18
CA THR A 18 -8.32 -9.33 25.49
C THR A 18 -6.91 -9.64 25.03
N PHE A 19 -6.51 -10.90 25.06
CA PHE A 19 -5.19 -11.34 24.61
C PHE A 19 -5.29 -11.98 23.23
N MET A 20 -4.21 -11.87 22.48
CA MET A 20 -4.02 -12.59 21.22
C MET A 20 -3.13 -13.79 21.48
N GLU A 21 -3.37 -14.89 20.79
CA GLU A 21 -2.38 -15.96 20.79
C GLU A 21 -1.25 -15.59 19.85
N TYR A 22 -0.04 -15.83 20.33
CA TYR A 22 1.16 -15.78 19.52
C TYR A 22 1.62 -17.24 19.49
N LEU A 23 1.58 -17.89 18.33
CA LEU A 23 2.10 -19.25 18.22
C LEU A 23 3.61 -19.16 17.96
N ILE A 24 4.39 -19.59 18.93
CA ILE A 24 5.85 -19.66 18.85
C ILE A 24 6.25 -21.08 19.22
N ASP A 25 6.56 -21.89 18.21
CA ASP A 25 6.92 -23.29 18.45
C ASP A 25 8.08 -23.40 19.47
N PRO A 26 7.98 -24.24 20.53
CA PRO A 26 6.93 -25.22 20.80
C PRO A 26 5.85 -24.77 21.81
N VAL A 27 5.88 -23.52 22.30
CA VAL A 27 5.02 -23.06 23.40
C VAL A 27 3.88 -22.18 22.93
N ARG A 28 2.68 -22.45 23.44
CA ARG A 28 1.55 -21.53 23.29
C ARG A 28 1.77 -20.34 24.21
N ILE A 29 1.79 -19.14 23.64
CA ILE A 29 1.79 -17.90 24.42
C ILE A 29 0.58 -17.05 24.07
N ILE A 30 0.14 -16.26 25.05
CA ILE A 30 -0.87 -15.24 24.84
C ILE A 30 -0.25 -13.91 25.21
N ALA A 31 -0.47 -12.92 24.35
CA ALA A 31 0.23 -11.66 24.44
C ALA A 31 -0.69 -10.50 24.08
N HIS A 32 -0.30 -9.32 24.54
CA HIS A 32 -0.85 -8.07 24.08
C HIS A 32 0.26 -7.03 23.98
N GLY A 33 0.42 -6.48 22.78
CA GLY A 33 1.34 -5.38 22.53
C GLY A 33 0.67 -4.02 22.80
N GLY A 34 1.46 -3.04 23.20
CA GLY A 34 1.06 -1.63 23.26
C GLY A 34 2.09 -0.81 22.50
N ASP A 35 1.64 -0.01 21.54
CA ASP A 35 2.52 0.81 20.71
C ASP A 35 1.97 2.23 20.60
N THR A 36 2.86 3.19 20.83
CA THR A 36 2.74 4.59 20.42
C THR A 36 3.93 4.92 19.51
N VAL A 37 4.09 6.18 19.11
CA VAL A 37 5.28 6.61 18.35
C VAL A 37 6.57 6.48 19.17
N TYR A 38 6.50 6.62 20.50
CA TYR A 38 7.68 6.71 21.37
C TYR A 38 7.77 5.59 22.42
N PHE A 39 6.67 4.91 22.71
CA PHE A 39 6.60 3.87 23.74
C PHE A 39 6.08 2.57 23.16
N HIS A 40 6.74 1.47 23.52
CA HIS A 40 6.49 0.13 23.01
C HIS A 40 6.55 -0.87 24.16
N SER A 41 5.41 -1.49 24.50
CA SER A 41 5.31 -2.50 25.55
C SER A 41 4.82 -3.84 25.02
N ASP A 42 5.31 -4.96 25.57
CA ASP A 42 4.75 -6.29 25.36
C ASP A 42 4.43 -6.92 26.71
N MET A 43 3.21 -7.40 26.86
CA MET A 43 2.82 -8.32 27.92
C MET A 43 2.70 -9.71 27.32
N ILE A 44 3.45 -10.68 27.82
CA ILE A 44 3.41 -12.07 27.35
C ILE A 44 3.18 -13.00 28.54
N LEU A 45 2.28 -13.95 28.35
CA LEU A 45 1.94 -15.01 29.28
C LEU A 45 2.19 -16.36 28.61
N VAL A 46 2.79 -17.28 29.36
CA VAL A 46 2.98 -18.70 29.01
C VAL A 46 2.20 -19.52 30.03
N PRO A 47 0.89 -19.74 29.82
CA PRO A 47 0.02 -20.30 30.85
C PRO A 47 0.49 -21.66 31.37
N ASP A 48 0.89 -22.56 30.46
CA ASP A 48 1.32 -23.93 30.79
C ASP A 48 2.61 -23.97 31.63
N ALA A 49 3.44 -22.92 31.51
CA ALA A 49 4.68 -22.78 32.26
C ALA A 49 4.52 -21.90 33.52
N HIS A 50 3.31 -21.41 33.80
CA HIS A 50 3.03 -20.44 34.88
C HIS A 50 3.99 -19.25 34.89
N LEU A 51 4.34 -18.75 33.70
CA LEU A 51 5.30 -17.68 33.48
C LEU A 51 4.62 -16.51 32.79
N GLY A 52 4.97 -15.29 33.21
CA GLY A 52 4.64 -14.08 32.47
C GLY A 52 5.82 -13.12 32.49
N TYR A 53 5.94 -12.32 31.44
CA TYR A 53 6.86 -11.19 31.45
C TYR A 53 6.20 -9.96 30.84
N PHE A 54 6.59 -8.80 31.34
CA PHE A 54 6.20 -7.50 30.81
C PHE A 54 7.46 -6.71 30.51
N LEU A 55 7.52 -6.12 29.32
CA LEU A 55 8.66 -5.34 28.86
C LEU A 55 8.15 -4.05 28.24
N SER A 56 8.78 -2.92 28.56
CA SER A 56 8.41 -1.63 28.00
C SER A 56 9.65 -0.81 27.64
N TYR A 57 9.60 -0.17 26.48
CA TYR A 57 10.62 0.74 25.97
C TYR A 57 10.02 2.13 25.74
N ASN A 58 10.89 3.13 25.79
CA ASN A 58 10.60 4.54 25.50
C ASN A 58 11.41 5.08 24.30
N SER A 59 11.81 4.17 23.41
CA SER A 59 12.41 4.52 22.12
C SER A 59 12.02 3.47 21.08
N LEU A 60 12.06 3.85 19.80
CA LEU A 60 11.82 2.96 18.66
C LEU A 60 12.84 1.80 18.57
N GLY A 61 13.99 1.93 19.24
CA GLY A 61 15.08 0.96 19.15
C GLY A 61 15.85 1.09 17.82
N LYS A 62 16.37 -0.03 17.32
CA LYS A 62 17.05 -0.13 16.02
C LYS A 62 16.18 -0.90 15.04
N ASP A 63 16.26 -0.57 13.75
CA ASP A 63 15.53 -1.24 12.67
C ASP A 63 15.95 -2.71 12.49
N VAL A 64 17.17 -3.06 12.90
CA VAL A 64 17.76 -4.39 12.78
C VAL A 64 18.46 -4.73 14.11
N GLY A 65 18.11 -5.88 14.67
CA GLY A 65 18.65 -6.39 15.93
C GLY A 65 18.15 -5.62 17.17
N GLY A 66 17.64 -6.37 18.16
CA GLY A 66 17.19 -5.82 19.44
C GLY A 66 15.68 -5.58 19.53
N GLY A 67 15.26 -4.83 20.56
CA GLY A 67 13.85 -4.58 20.86
C GLY A 67 13.13 -5.79 21.48
N ARG A 68 11.80 -5.67 21.62
CA ARG A 68 10.97 -6.63 22.38
C ARG A 68 11.02 -8.05 21.80
N GLY A 69 10.99 -8.16 20.47
CA GLY A 69 11.02 -9.44 19.76
C GLY A 69 12.32 -10.22 19.95
N GLU A 70 13.47 -9.55 20.05
CA GLU A 70 14.77 -10.19 20.29
C GLU A 70 14.88 -10.75 21.71
N VAL A 71 14.45 -9.96 22.70
CA VAL A 71 14.41 -10.41 24.10
C VAL A 71 13.56 -11.66 24.21
N TRP A 72 12.39 -11.66 23.58
CA TRP A 72 11.51 -12.82 23.59
C TRP A 72 12.11 -14.04 22.87
N ARG A 73 12.61 -13.87 21.65
CA ARG A 73 13.24 -14.96 20.89
C ARG A 73 14.41 -15.59 21.66
N SER A 74 15.26 -14.76 22.25
CA SER A 74 16.37 -15.21 23.10
C SER A 74 15.88 -15.96 24.34
N PHE A 75 14.80 -15.49 24.96
CA PHE A 75 14.17 -16.15 26.10
C PHE A 75 13.65 -17.54 25.73
N VAL A 76 12.84 -17.64 24.67
CA VAL A 76 12.27 -18.92 24.19
C VAL A 76 13.37 -19.89 23.80
N ASN A 77 14.37 -19.45 23.03
CA ASN A 77 15.47 -20.33 22.62
C ASN A 77 16.27 -20.89 23.81
N ARG A 78 16.36 -20.14 24.92
CA ARG A 78 17.07 -20.57 26.13
C ARG A 78 16.24 -21.48 27.02
N TYR A 79 14.98 -21.12 27.28
CA TYR A 79 14.15 -21.77 28.30
C TYR A 79 13.12 -22.76 27.74
N PHE A 80 12.76 -22.62 26.47
CA PHE A 80 11.84 -23.49 25.75
C PHE A 80 12.46 -23.95 24.41
N PRO A 81 13.67 -24.56 24.42
CA PRO A 81 14.33 -24.96 23.18
C PRO A 81 13.44 -25.93 22.40
N SER A 82 13.20 -25.63 21.12
CA SER A 82 12.45 -26.51 20.24
C SER A 82 13.17 -27.85 20.10
N ALA A 83 12.47 -28.96 20.33
CA ALA A 83 12.99 -30.32 20.18
C ALA A 83 13.14 -30.72 18.70
N GLY A 84 13.94 -29.97 17.94
CA GLY A 84 14.13 -30.16 16.51
C GLY A 84 12.87 -29.88 15.67
N GLN A 85 13.07 -29.58 14.40
CA GLN A 85 11.96 -29.41 13.47
C GLN A 85 11.63 -30.76 12.86
N THR A 86 10.46 -31.32 13.16
CA THR A 86 9.96 -32.47 12.40
C THR A 86 9.77 -32.01 10.97
N LYS A 87 10.49 -32.61 10.03
CA LYS A 87 10.31 -32.36 8.60
C LYS A 87 8.92 -32.88 8.24
N VAL A 88 7.95 -31.97 8.09
CA VAL A 88 6.61 -32.36 7.66
C VAL A 88 6.68 -32.72 6.18
N ASP A 89 6.22 -33.92 5.83
CA ASP A 89 6.20 -34.40 4.46
C ASP A 89 4.94 -33.86 3.77
N VAL A 90 5.08 -32.69 3.13
CA VAL A 90 4.03 -32.12 2.29
C VAL A 90 4.18 -32.70 0.89
N ASP A 91 3.07 -33.17 0.30
CA ASP A 91 3.07 -33.67 -1.09
C ASP A 91 3.72 -32.62 -2.02
N PRO A 92 4.83 -32.97 -2.71
CA PRO A 92 5.55 -32.04 -3.58
C PRO A 92 4.67 -31.42 -4.68
N ASN A 93 3.68 -32.16 -5.19
CA ASN A 93 2.77 -31.64 -6.21
C ASN A 93 1.81 -30.61 -5.64
N MET A 94 1.31 -30.84 -4.42
CA MET A 94 0.47 -29.91 -3.70
C MET A 94 1.23 -28.63 -3.36
N ALA A 95 2.43 -28.76 -2.78
CA ALA A 95 3.29 -27.62 -2.47
C ALA A 95 3.64 -26.79 -3.72
N LYS A 96 3.82 -27.44 -4.87
CA LYS A 96 4.05 -26.77 -6.16
C LYS A 96 2.81 -26.01 -6.66
N SER A 97 1.62 -26.52 -6.40
CA SER A 97 0.35 -25.85 -6.72
C SER A 97 0.12 -24.66 -5.79
N ASP A 98 0.29 -24.86 -4.48
CA ASP A 98 0.04 -23.87 -3.45
C ASP A 98 1.00 -22.68 -3.57
N ARG A 99 2.30 -22.92 -3.75
CA ARG A 99 3.27 -21.82 -3.99
C ARG A 99 2.90 -20.93 -5.20
N ARG A 100 2.29 -21.51 -6.24
CA ARG A 100 1.83 -20.74 -7.41
C ARG A 100 0.56 -19.97 -7.09
N ALA A 101 -0.34 -20.56 -6.31
CA ALA A 101 -1.61 -19.95 -5.92
C ALA A 101 -1.40 -18.73 -4.99
N VAL A 102 -0.50 -18.84 -4.01
CA VAL A 102 -0.25 -17.78 -3.02
C VAL A 102 0.54 -16.58 -3.57
N GLY A 103 1.31 -16.76 -4.66
CA GLY A 103 2.13 -15.69 -5.23
C GLY A 103 1.29 -14.55 -5.82
N GLY A 104 1.51 -13.31 -5.39
CA GLY A 104 0.74 -12.14 -5.81
C GLY A 104 1.00 -10.88 -4.99
N LEU A 105 0.26 -9.82 -5.27
CA LEU A 105 0.21 -8.61 -4.44
C LEU A 105 -0.96 -8.70 -3.47
N TYR A 106 -0.73 -8.22 -2.25
CA TYR A 106 -1.72 -8.19 -1.17
C TYR A 106 -1.81 -6.79 -0.55
N ASP A 107 -2.98 -6.45 -0.04
CA ASP A 107 -3.27 -5.22 0.69
C ASP A 107 -3.71 -5.56 2.11
N GLY A 108 -3.17 -4.83 3.09
CA GLY A 108 -3.44 -5.08 4.49
C GLY A 108 -4.83 -4.63 4.93
N THR A 109 -5.57 -5.44 5.68
CA THR A 109 -6.92 -5.07 6.16
C THR A 109 -6.91 -3.93 7.18
N ARG A 110 -5.81 -3.73 7.90
CA ARG A 110 -5.61 -2.59 8.80
C ARG A 110 -5.22 -1.34 8.00
N ARG A 111 -6.21 -0.69 7.40
CA ARG A 111 -6.04 0.49 6.54
C ARG A 111 -7.24 1.44 6.59
N GLY A 112 -7.04 2.68 6.17
CA GLY A 112 -8.15 3.58 5.84
C GLY A 112 -8.81 3.12 4.55
N GLN A 113 -10.06 2.65 4.63
CA GLN A 113 -10.77 2.10 3.46
C GLN A 113 -11.62 3.14 2.72
N THR A 114 -12.17 4.10 3.45
CA THR A 114 -13.17 5.08 2.96
C THR A 114 -12.72 6.52 3.15
N THR A 115 -11.43 6.74 3.39
CA THR A 115 -10.83 8.06 3.64
C THR A 115 -9.65 8.26 2.70
N LEU A 116 -9.09 9.47 2.65
CA LEU A 116 -7.90 9.76 1.84
C LEU A 116 -6.72 8.83 2.19
N LEU A 117 -6.68 8.28 3.41
CA LEU A 117 -5.66 7.33 3.86
C LEU A 117 -5.65 6.02 3.05
N ARG A 118 -6.67 5.77 2.22
CA ARG A 118 -6.66 4.67 1.25
C ARG A 118 -5.46 4.72 0.31
N ILE A 119 -4.90 5.91 0.05
CA ILE A 119 -3.67 6.03 -0.74
C ILE A 119 -2.48 5.32 -0.07
N LEU A 120 -2.42 5.31 1.26
CA LEU A 120 -1.37 4.62 2.00
C LEU A 120 -1.48 3.10 1.83
N ALA A 121 -2.70 2.58 1.71
CA ALA A 121 -2.94 1.17 1.41
C ALA A 121 -2.39 0.78 0.02
N LEU A 122 -2.59 1.64 -0.99
CA LEU A 122 -2.01 1.42 -2.33
C LEU A 122 -0.49 1.32 -2.27
N VAL A 123 0.16 2.28 -1.62
CA VAL A 123 1.64 2.30 -1.52
C VAL A 123 2.15 1.15 -0.63
N GLY A 124 1.39 0.80 0.40
CA GLY A 124 1.67 -0.26 1.36
C GLY A 124 1.35 -1.69 0.90
N GLN A 125 0.88 -1.89 -0.33
CA GLN A 125 0.71 -3.24 -0.88
C GLN A 125 2.04 -3.98 -0.87
N PHE A 126 2.02 -5.27 -0.51
CA PHE A 126 3.22 -6.10 -0.39
C PHE A 126 3.13 -7.33 -1.28
N LYS A 127 4.27 -7.73 -1.84
CA LYS A 127 4.37 -8.89 -2.71
C LYS A 127 4.70 -10.16 -1.94
N VAL A 128 3.95 -11.22 -2.21
CA VAL A 128 4.28 -12.61 -1.86
C VAL A 128 4.87 -13.29 -3.08
N SER A 129 6.03 -13.90 -2.93
CA SER A 129 6.72 -14.64 -4.00
C SER A 129 7.39 -15.89 -3.46
N SER A 130 7.57 -16.91 -4.31
CA SER A 130 8.33 -18.11 -3.97
C SER A 130 9.53 -18.26 -4.92
N ASP A 131 10.62 -18.81 -4.41
CA ASP A 131 11.75 -19.21 -5.25
C ASP A 131 11.50 -20.56 -5.96
N LYS A 132 12.54 -21.08 -6.64
CA LYS A 132 12.48 -22.35 -7.37
C LYS A 132 12.30 -23.55 -6.44
N GLU A 133 12.81 -23.45 -5.22
CA GLU A 133 12.79 -24.47 -4.17
C GLU A 133 11.46 -24.47 -3.41
N GLY A 134 10.58 -23.51 -3.67
CA GLY A 134 9.29 -23.36 -3.01
C GLY A 134 9.38 -22.65 -1.67
N VAL A 135 10.50 -21.98 -1.39
CA VAL A 135 10.62 -21.10 -0.23
C VAL A 135 9.95 -19.78 -0.55
N LEU A 136 8.97 -19.44 0.27
CA LEU A 136 8.20 -18.21 0.14
C LEU A 136 8.93 -17.06 0.85
N GLN A 137 8.87 -15.88 0.24
CA GLN A 137 9.33 -14.60 0.76
C GLN A 137 8.23 -13.56 0.62
N ILE A 138 8.15 -12.66 1.59
CA ILE A 138 7.13 -11.61 1.67
C ILE A 138 7.82 -10.26 1.78
N GLU A 139 7.51 -9.36 0.85
CA GLU A 139 8.04 -8.00 0.82
C GLU A 139 7.80 -7.31 2.17
N GLY A 140 8.86 -6.74 2.76
CA GLY A 140 8.80 -6.03 4.04
C GLY A 140 8.88 -6.91 5.28
N MET A 141 8.66 -8.23 5.20
CA MET A 141 8.80 -9.13 6.35
C MET A 141 10.26 -9.54 6.53
N LYS A 142 10.98 -8.81 7.38
CA LYS A 142 12.38 -9.07 7.70
C LYS A 142 12.54 -9.77 9.05
N ASN A 143 13.59 -10.57 9.17
CA ASN A 143 14.05 -11.13 10.44
C ASN A 143 14.92 -10.09 11.19
N GLN A 144 15.44 -10.49 12.35
CA GLN A 144 16.28 -9.63 13.19
C GLN A 144 17.67 -9.32 12.58
N SER A 145 18.14 -10.08 11.59
CA SER A 145 19.34 -9.75 10.81
C SER A 145 19.06 -8.78 9.66
N GLY A 146 17.79 -8.39 9.44
CA GLY A 146 17.37 -7.49 8.37
C GLY A 146 17.17 -8.18 7.02
N GLU A 147 17.32 -9.50 6.97
CA GLU A 147 17.08 -10.33 5.80
C GLU A 147 15.59 -10.66 5.69
N LEU A 148 15.09 -10.91 4.47
CA LEU A 148 13.71 -11.34 4.31
C LEU A 148 13.48 -12.71 4.98
N LYS A 149 12.41 -12.78 5.76
CA LYS A 149 11.93 -14.05 6.33
C LYS A 149 11.64 -15.02 5.19
N ARG A 150 12.06 -16.26 5.41
CA ARG A 150 11.89 -17.38 4.48
C ARG A 150 10.86 -18.32 5.07
N TRP A 151 9.95 -18.83 4.25
CA TRP A 151 8.83 -19.63 4.72
C TRP A 151 8.76 -20.95 3.96
N ARG A 152 8.61 -22.05 4.69
CA ARG A 152 8.45 -23.40 4.13
C ARG A 152 7.07 -23.93 4.45
N GLU A 153 6.43 -24.53 3.47
CA GLU A 153 5.13 -25.17 3.65
C GLU A 153 5.24 -26.37 4.60
N ILE A 154 4.29 -26.46 5.53
CA ILE A 154 4.20 -27.55 6.52
C ILE A 154 2.84 -28.26 6.51
N ALA A 155 1.83 -27.65 5.88
CA ALA A 155 0.52 -28.23 5.60
C ALA A 155 -0.08 -27.42 4.44
N PRO A 156 -1.16 -27.89 3.78
CA PRO A 156 -1.74 -27.19 2.64
C PRO A 156 -2.01 -25.73 2.98
N LEU A 157 -1.39 -24.80 2.24
CA LEU A 157 -1.45 -23.35 2.46
C LEU A 157 -0.96 -22.82 3.84
N ILE A 158 -0.32 -23.66 4.68
CA ILE A 158 0.27 -23.25 5.96
C ILE A 158 1.79 -23.32 5.86
N TYR A 159 2.44 -22.20 6.20
CA TYR A 159 3.88 -22.04 6.12
C TYR A 159 4.48 -21.70 7.48
N ARG A 160 5.67 -22.24 7.73
CA ARG A 160 6.50 -21.93 8.91
C ARG A 160 7.74 -21.17 8.51
N GLU A 161 8.15 -20.21 9.32
CA GLU A 161 9.40 -19.48 9.16
C GLU A 161 10.61 -20.44 9.26
N ILE A 162 11.51 -20.38 8.28
CA ILE A 162 12.79 -21.08 8.32
C ILE A 162 13.69 -20.37 9.32
N ASP A 163 14.27 -21.13 10.25
CA ASP A 163 15.09 -20.61 11.35
C ASP A 163 14.35 -19.62 12.26
N GLY A 164 13.02 -19.69 12.29
CA GLY A 164 12.17 -18.82 13.09
C GLY A 164 11.07 -19.56 13.83
N LEU A 165 10.17 -18.79 14.42
CA LEU A 165 9.16 -19.31 15.35
C LEU A 165 7.73 -19.10 14.83
N GLU A 166 7.58 -18.30 13.78
CA GLU A 166 6.28 -17.87 13.28
C GLU A 166 5.70 -18.83 12.26
N ARG A 167 4.36 -18.78 12.13
CA ARG A 167 3.60 -19.43 11.09
C ARG A 167 2.66 -18.43 10.43
N ILE A 168 2.43 -18.62 9.15
CA ILE A 168 1.46 -17.88 8.34
C ILE A 168 0.62 -18.87 7.55
N GLY A 169 -0.56 -18.45 7.12
CA GLY A 169 -1.40 -19.26 6.27
C GLY A 169 -1.98 -18.46 5.11
N PHE A 170 -2.66 -19.18 4.23
CA PHE A 170 -3.43 -18.60 3.15
C PHE A 170 -4.79 -19.27 3.06
N ARG A 171 -5.82 -18.50 2.70
CA ARG A 171 -7.19 -18.99 2.58
C ARG A 171 -7.68 -18.87 1.14
N ARG A 172 -8.34 -19.92 0.68
CA ARG A 172 -9.07 -19.92 -0.59
C ARG A 172 -10.45 -19.31 -0.39
N ASP A 173 -10.89 -18.51 -1.35
CA ASP A 173 -12.26 -17.99 -1.42
C ASP A 173 -13.24 -19.05 -1.96
N ALA A 174 -14.52 -18.68 -2.09
CA ALA A 174 -15.57 -19.56 -2.61
C ALA A 174 -15.33 -20.03 -4.06
N SER A 175 -14.47 -19.35 -4.83
CA SER A 175 -14.07 -19.76 -6.18
C SER A 175 -12.90 -20.76 -6.20
N GLY A 176 -12.29 -21.02 -5.05
CA GLY A 176 -11.10 -21.86 -4.92
C GLY A 176 -9.78 -21.12 -5.16
N ALA A 177 -9.82 -19.80 -5.44
CA ALA A 177 -8.63 -18.97 -5.59
C ALA A 177 -8.11 -18.53 -4.21
N VAL A 178 -6.79 -18.39 -4.04
CA VAL A 178 -6.22 -17.84 -2.80
C VAL A 178 -6.52 -16.34 -2.77
N GLY A 179 -7.41 -15.96 -1.85
CA GLY A 179 -7.90 -14.58 -1.68
C GLY A 179 -7.26 -13.86 -0.51
N GLU A 180 -6.76 -14.58 0.49
CA GLU A 180 -6.30 -14.00 1.74
C GLU A 180 -5.01 -14.64 2.25
N MET A 181 -4.17 -13.82 2.87
CA MET A 181 -3.03 -14.20 3.67
C MET A 181 -3.37 -13.97 5.15
N LEU A 182 -3.23 -15.01 5.94
CA LEU A 182 -3.56 -15.06 7.35
C LEU A 182 -2.26 -14.91 8.17
N PRO A 183 -2.15 -13.88 9.03
CA PRO A 183 -0.88 -13.51 9.62
C PRO A 183 -0.72 -13.98 11.06
N PHE A 184 0.46 -13.64 11.56
CA PHE A 184 0.81 -13.53 12.96
C PHE A 184 1.01 -12.03 13.30
N PRO A 185 0.32 -11.43 14.29
CA PRO A 185 -0.82 -11.97 15.05
C PRO A 185 -2.16 -11.85 14.29
N ALA A 186 -3.19 -12.59 14.74
CA ALA A 186 -4.48 -12.78 14.07
C ALA A 186 -5.44 -11.55 14.05
N ILE A 187 -4.91 -10.33 14.05
CA ILE A 187 -5.67 -9.06 14.04
C ILE A 187 -5.57 -8.30 12.70
N TYR A 188 -4.81 -8.85 11.77
CA TYR A 188 -4.53 -8.30 10.46
C TYR A 188 -4.80 -9.40 9.43
N GLU A 189 -5.01 -9.07 8.17
CA GLU A 189 -5.02 -10.01 7.06
C GLU A 189 -4.47 -9.31 5.82
N GLY A 190 -3.86 -10.07 4.92
CA GLY A 190 -3.53 -9.60 3.58
C GLY A 190 -4.62 -10.01 2.60
N GLN A 191 -5.26 -9.07 1.91
CA GLN A 191 -6.25 -9.35 0.87
C GLN A 191 -5.61 -9.29 -0.51
N ARG A 192 -5.88 -10.29 -1.35
CA ARG A 192 -5.34 -10.40 -2.70
C ARG A 192 -5.76 -9.19 -3.54
N VAL A 193 -4.77 -8.53 -4.15
CA VAL A 193 -4.98 -7.36 -4.98
C VAL A 193 -5.19 -7.79 -6.45
N PRO A 194 -6.30 -7.38 -7.09
CA PRO A 194 -6.48 -7.61 -8.51
C PRO A 194 -5.53 -6.71 -9.32
N TRP A 195 -5.18 -7.14 -10.53
CA TRP A 195 -4.16 -6.48 -11.36
C TRP A 195 -4.43 -4.98 -11.59
N TYR A 196 -5.70 -4.59 -11.77
CA TYR A 196 -6.11 -3.20 -12.03
C TYR A 196 -6.04 -2.30 -10.80
N ALA A 197 -5.95 -2.86 -9.60
CA ALA A 197 -5.79 -2.12 -8.34
C ALA A 197 -4.35 -2.21 -7.80
N SER A 198 -3.44 -2.86 -8.53
CA SER A 198 -2.06 -3.03 -8.09
C SER A 198 -1.30 -1.70 -8.08
N LYS A 199 -0.41 -1.53 -7.10
CA LYS A 199 0.52 -0.39 -6.99
C LYS A 199 1.34 -0.19 -8.27
N ILE A 200 1.66 -1.29 -8.97
CA ILE A 200 2.39 -1.28 -10.24
C ILE A 200 1.53 -0.67 -11.35
N PHE A 201 0.32 -1.20 -11.56
CA PHE A 201 -0.57 -0.72 -12.63
C PHE A 201 -0.99 0.73 -12.40
N ILE A 202 -1.47 1.06 -11.19
CA ILE A 202 -1.88 2.41 -10.84
C ILE A 202 -0.68 3.36 -10.90
N GLY A 203 0.48 2.95 -10.40
CA GLY A 203 1.71 3.74 -10.45
C GLY A 203 2.16 4.05 -11.87
N LEU A 204 2.10 3.08 -12.80
CA LEU A 204 2.40 3.31 -14.21
C LEU A 204 1.37 4.22 -14.89
N LEU A 205 0.08 4.01 -14.64
CA LEU A 205 -1.00 4.78 -15.24
C LEU A 205 -0.95 6.26 -14.80
N ILE A 206 -0.91 6.48 -13.48
CA ILE A 206 -0.94 7.83 -12.91
C ILE A 206 0.43 8.49 -13.00
N GLY A 207 1.52 7.77 -12.71
CA GLY A 207 2.87 8.29 -12.90
C GLY A 207 3.16 8.65 -14.35
N GLY A 208 2.70 7.83 -15.31
CA GLY A 208 2.78 8.12 -16.74
C GLY A 208 1.99 9.36 -17.14
N ASN A 209 0.75 9.51 -16.64
CA ASN A 209 -0.06 10.72 -16.87
C ASN A 209 0.64 11.97 -16.31
N LEU A 210 1.09 11.93 -15.05
CA LEU A 210 1.72 13.07 -14.39
C LEU A 210 3.04 13.45 -15.08
N LEU A 211 3.83 12.48 -15.51
CA LEU A 211 5.04 12.74 -16.30
C LEU A 211 4.70 13.41 -17.64
N PHE A 212 3.67 12.92 -18.34
CA PHE A 212 3.21 13.50 -19.59
C PHE A 212 2.67 14.94 -19.40
N ALA A 213 1.90 15.18 -18.34
CA ALA A 213 1.41 16.50 -17.95
C ALA A 213 2.57 17.45 -17.61
N LEU A 214 3.56 16.98 -16.85
CA LEU A 214 4.76 17.75 -16.50
C LEU A 214 5.56 18.14 -17.74
N VAL A 215 5.86 17.19 -18.63
CA VAL A 215 6.55 17.46 -19.90
C VAL A 215 5.76 18.47 -20.75
N THR A 216 4.43 18.35 -20.77
CA THR A 216 3.54 19.30 -21.46
C THR A 216 3.69 20.73 -20.94
N VAL A 217 3.74 20.89 -19.61
CA VAL A 217 3.91 22.20 -18.97
C VAL A 217 5.32 22.76 -19.18
N LEU A 218 6.36 21.92 -19.08
CA LEU A 218 7.75 22.35 -19.25
C LEU A 218 8.08 22.75 -20.69
N LEU A 219 7.51 22.07 -21.68
CA LEU A 219 7.70 22.40 -23.11
C LEU A 219 6.80 23.55 -23.58
N TRP A 220 5.83 23.98 -22.77
CA TRP A 220 4.90 25.02 -23.15
C TRP A 220 5.58 26.39 -23.36
N PRO A 221 6.42 26.92 -22.45
CA PRO A 221 7.18 28.15 -22.67
C PRO A 221 8.07 28.09 -23.92
N VAL A 222 8.75 26.97 -24.14
CA VAL A 222 9.59 26.73 -25.33
C VAL A 222 8.77 26.85 -26.62
N THR A 223 7.59 26.22 -26.63
CA THR A 223 6.67 26.27 -27.78
C THR A 223 6.18 27.69 -28.05
N VAL A 224 5.88 28.46 -27.00
CA VAL A 224 5.47 29.87 -27.11
C VAL A 224 6.61 30.72 -27.68
N MET A 225 7.84 30.53 -27.19
CA MET A 225 9.02 31.27 -27.66
C MET A 225 9.34 31.00 -29.13
N ILE A 226 9.36 29.72 -29.53
CA ILE A 226 9.64 29.31 -30.92
C ILE A 226 8.57 29.93 -31.85
N ARG A 227 7.29 29.79 -31.52
CA ARG A 227 6.22 30.31 -32.37
C ARG A 227 6.18 31.83 -32.45
N LYS A 228 6.53 32.52 -31.36
CA LYS A 228 6.69 33.98 -31.37
C LYS A 228 7.85 34.39 -32.27
N ARG A 229 8.98 33.67 -32.23
CA ARG A 229 10.17 33.95 -33.07
C ARG A 229 9.89 33.74 -34.55
N TYR A 230 9.19 32.68 -34.92
CA TYR A 230 8.88 32.35 -36.32
C TYR A 230 7.55 32.91 -36.82
N GLN A 231 6.89 33.80 -36.07
CA GLN A 231 5.62 34.44 -36.45
C GLN A 231 4.54 33.42 -36.90
N SER A 232 4.54 32.23 -36.29
CA SER A 232 3.68 31.10 -36.68
C SER A 232 2.67 30.82 -35.57
N PRO A 233 1.52 31.54 -35.52
CA PRO A 233 0.54 31.37 -34.47
C PRO A 233 -0.13 30.00 -34.56
N LEU A 234 -0.24 29.30 -33.43
CA LEU A 234 -0.91 27.99 -33.38
C LEU A 234 -2.42 28.09 -33.68
N PHE A 235 -3.04 29.19 -33.27
CA PHE A 235 -4.49 29.37 -33.43
C PHE A 235 -4.81 30.76 -33.95
N SER A 236 -5.76 30.83 -34.89
CA SER A 236 -6.37 32.07 -35.37
C SER A 236 -7.41 32.61 -34.38
N LYS A 237 -8.25 31.73 -33.81
CA LYS A 237 -9.33 32.12 -32.87
C LYS A 237 -8.83 32.30 -31.45
N LYS A 238 -9.32 33.34 -30.76
CA LYS A 238 -9.02 33.58 -29.32
C LYS A 238 -9.51 32.44 -28.43
N SER A 239 -10.69 31.88 -28.70
CA SER A 239 -11.27 30.77 -27.93
C SER A 239 -10.36 29.54 -27.89
N ASP A 240 -9.75 29.18 -29.03
CA ASP A 240 -8.87 28.02 -29.14
C ASP A 240 -7.54 28.25 -28.39
N ARG A 241 -7.05 29.51 -28.34
CA ARG A 241 -5.89 29.90 -27.51
C ARG A 241 -6.18 29.79 -26.01
N VAL A 242 -7.36 30.26 -25.58
CA VAL A 242 -7.79 30.17 -24.17
C VAL A 242 -7.93 28.71 -23.75
N LEU A 243 -8.57 27.88 -24.59
CA LEU A 243 -8.72 26.45 -24.31
C LEU A 243 -7.37 25.74 -24.22
N TYR A 244 -6.44 26.08 -25.12
CA TYR A 244 -5.07 25.57 -25.09
C TYR A 244 -4.35 25.97 -23.80
N PHE A 245 -4.44 27.25 -23.41
CA PHE A 245 -3.86 27.77 -22.17
C PHE A 245 -4.41 27.05 -20.93
N LEU A 246 -5.74 27.00 -20.80
CA LEU A 246 -6.41 26.37 -19.67
C LEU A 246 -6.06 24.88 -19.57
N SER A 247 -5.90 24.18 -20.70
CA SER A 247 -5.44 22.78 -20.68
C SER A 247 -4.07 22.62 -19.99
N ARG A 248 -3.15 23.57 -20.14
CA ARG A 248 -1.82 23.52 -19.49
C ARG A 248 -1.90 23.87 -18.02
N ILE A 249 -2.80 24.78 -17.66
CA ILE A 249 -3.09 25.09 -16.25
C ILE A 249 -3.66 23.86 -15.55
N VAL A 250 -4.55 23.10 -16.19
CA VAL A 250 -5.06 21.82 -15.66
C VAL A 250 -3.91 20.82 -15.48
N CYS A 251 -3.04 20.64 -16.48
CA CYS A 251 -1.87 19.76 -16.34
C CYS A 251 -0.96 20.15 -15.16
N LEU A 252 -0.68 21.45 -14.99
CA LEU A 252 0.12 21.94 -13.86
C LEU A 252 -0.59 21.66 -12.52
N ALA A 253 -1.89 21.93 -12.47
CA ALA A 253 -2.69 21.72 -11.27
C ALA A 253 -2.79 20.23 -10.89
N GLU A 254 -2.92 19.31 -11.85
CA GLU A 254 -2.88 17.86 -11.59
C GLU A 254 -1.54 17.43 -10.92
N VAL A 255 -0.42 17.92 -11.44
CA VAL A 255 0.91 17.63 -10.88
C VAL A 255 1.03 18.17 -9.46
N LEU A 256 0.67 19.42 -9.22
CA LEU A 256 0.73 20.03 -7.89
C LEU A 256 -0.22 19.36 -6.89
N PHE A 257 -1.39 18.94 -7.35
CA PHE A 257 -2.39 18.29 -6.52
C PHE A 257 -1.92 16.95 -5.96
N VAL A 258 -1.21 16.13 -6.74
CA VAL A 258 -0.65 14.86 -6.25
C VAL A 258 0.57 15.08 -5.36
N LEU A 259 1.36 16.13 -5.61
CA LEU A 259 2.51 16.46 -4.77
C LEU A 259 2.11 16.93 -3.36
N ALA A 260 0.98 17.64 -3.23
CA ALA A 260 0.51 18.17 -1.94
C ALA A 260 0.38 17.10 -0.83
N PRO A 261 -0.37 15.98 -1.01
CA PRO A 261 -0.48 14.96 0.03
C PRO A 261 0.84 14.23 0.29
N ILE A 262 1.72 14.07 -0.72
CA ILE A 262 3.03 13.45 -0.54
C ILE A 262 3.88 14.27 0.44
N LEU A 263 3.95 15.58 0.21
CA LEU A 263 4.69 16.50 1.08
C LEU A 263 4.06 16.56 2.48
N ALA A 264 2.73 16.66 2.57
CA ALA A 264 2.02 16.71 3.84
C ALA A 264 2.24 15.44 4.67
N LEU A 265 2.12 14.25 4.06
CA LEU A 265 2.36 12.97 4.75
C LEU A 265 3.81 12.80 5.18
N SER A 266 4.78 13.20 4.35
CA SER A 266 6.20 13.13 4.74
C SER A 266 6.51 13.95 5.99
N GLN A 267 5.88 15.11 6.16
CA GLN A 267 6.05 15.95 7.34
C GLN A 267 5.22 15.48 8.54
N GLY A 268 4.01 14.95 8.28
CA GLY A 268 3.12 14.43 9.33
C GLY A 268 3.70 13.21 10.06
N LEU A 269 4.55 12.42 9.40
CA LEU A 269 5.30 11.32 10.03
C LEU A 269 6.31 11.81 11.07
N GLU A 270 6.87 13.00 10.91
CA GLU A 270 7.81 13.61 11.86
C GLU A 270 7.08 14.44 12.93
N HIS A 271 5.91 14.99 12.61
CA HIS A 271 5.14 15.89 13.46
C HIS A 271 3.66 15.51 13.51
N ILE A 272 3.32 14.55 14.38
CA ILE A 272 1.96 13.99 14.47
C ILE A 272 0.87 15.02 14.80
N VAL A 273 1.22 16.16 15.41
CA VAL A 273 0.30 17.27 15.68
C VAL A 273 -0.28 17.86 14.40
N ILE A 274 0.48 17.79 13.28
CA ILE A 274 0.02 18.21 11.96
C ILE A 274 -1.12 17.30 11.47
N LEU A 275 -1.23 16.06 11.94
CA LEU A 275 -2.29 15.13 11.58
C LEU A 275 -3.53 15.21 12.51
N GLY A 276 -3.55 16.16 13.46
CA GLY A 276 -4.73 16.48 14.28
C GLY A 276 -5.65 17.50 13.62
N ASP A 277 -6.52 18.13 14.41
CA ASP A 277 -7.55 19.06 13.91
C ASP A 277 -7.02 20.26 13.10
N ALA A 278 -5.74 20.62 13.28
CA ALA A 278 -5.09 21.71 12.56
C ALA A 278 -5.05 21.51 11.03
N ILE A 279 -5.14 20.27 10.54
CA ILE A 279 -5.13 19.98 9.09
C ILE A 279 -6.50 20.17 8.44
N ASN A 280 -7.58 20.24 9.22
CA ASN A 280 -8.95 20.23 8.71
C ASN A 280 -9.22 21.32 7.66
N PRO A 281 -8.83 22.60 7.84
CA PRO A 281 -9.03 23.63 6.80
C PRO A 281 -8.26 23.34 5.51
N TRP A 282 -7.07 22.75 5.61
CA TRP A 282 -6.25 22.38 4.47
C TRP A 282 -6.82 21.18 3.71
N LEU A 283 -7.39 20.20 4.41
CA LEU A 283 -8.13 19.10 3.80
C LEU A 283 -9.37 19.60 3.06
N GLN A 284 -10.13 20.53 3.65
CA GLN A 284 -11.28 21.14 2.97
C GLN A 284 -10.85 21.87 1.69
N ALA A 285 -9.78 22.69 1.77
CA ALA A 285 -9.22 23.35 0.60
C ALA A 285 -8.76 22.35 -0.46
N PHE A 286 -8.10 21.26 -0.05
CA PHE A 286 -7.69 20.17 -0.93
C PHE A 286 -8.89 19.54 -1.66
N HIS A 287 -9.97 19.20 -0.95
CA HIS A 287 -11.17 18.64 -1.57
C HIS A 287 -11.83 19.60 -2.57
N VAL A 288 -11.90 20.90 -2.23
CA VAL A 288 -12.41 21.94 -3.16
C VAL A 288 -11.55 22.02 -4.41
N VAL A 289 -10.23 22.03 -4.27
CA VAL A 289 -9.30 22.01 -5.41
C VAL A 289 -9.48 20.75 -6.24
N GLY A 290 -9.72 19.60 -5.61
CA GLY A 290 -10.04 18.34 -6.28
C GLY A 290 -11.27 18.45 -7.18
N TRP A 291 -12.35 19.06 -6.70
CA TRP A 291 -13.55 19.31 -7.51
C TRP A 291 -13.32 20.29 -8.65
N VAL A 292 -12.54 21.35 -8.41
CA VAL A 292 -12.13 22.29 -9.48
C VAL A 292 -11.32 21.57 -10.57
N LEU A 293 -10.44 20.64 -10.17
CA LEU A 293 -9.71 19.80 -11.11
C LEU A 293 -10.62 18.87 -11.92
N MET A 294 -11.71 18.36 -11.34
CA MET A 294 -12.68 17.56 -12.10
C MET A 294 -13.37 18.36 -13.21
N ALA A 295 -13.65 19.65 -12.97
CA ALA A 295 -14.07 20.55 -14.05
C ALA A 295 -12.95 20.76 -15.10
N GLY A 296 -11.69 20.77 -14.66
CA GLY A 296 -10.52 20.76 -15.54
C GLY A 296 -10.44 19.54 -16.46
N VAL A 297 -10.77 18.34 -15.96
CA VAL A 297 -10.83 17.11 -16.77
C VAL A 297 -11.87 17.23 -17.88
N VAL A 298 -13.05 17.78 -17.58
CA VAL A 298 -14.09 18.08 -18.58
C VAL A 298 -13.55 19.04 -19.65
N LEU A 299 -12.79 20.07 -19.24
CA LEU A 299 -12.13 20.98 -20.16
C LEU A 299 -11.12 20.29 -21.08
N LEU A 300 -10.33 19.33 -20.58
CA LEU A 300 -9.40 18.54 -21.40
C LEU A 300 -10.15 17.70 -22.44
N ILE A 301 -11.30 17.11 -22.09
CA ILE A 301 -12.15 16.37 -23.03
C ILE A 301 -12.69 17.30 -24.12
N ILE A 302 -13.20 18.47 -23.75
CA ILE A 302 -13.66 19.49 -24.70
C ILE A 302 -12.51 19.93 -25.63
N ALA A 303 -11.32 20.14 -25.07
CA ALA A 303 -10.11 20.49 -25.81
C ALA A 303 -9.75 19.40 -26.82
N ALA A 304 -9.77 18.12 -26.43
CA ALA A 304 -9.50 17.01 -27.33
C ALA A 304 -10.50 16.97 -28.50
N VAL A 305 -11.81 17.02 -28.22
CA VAL A 305 -12.85 17.02 -29.27
C VAL A 305 -12.69 18.21 -30.21
N ARG A 306 -12.41 19.39 -29.67
CA ARG A 306 -12.20 20.61 -30.45
C ARG A 306 -10.95 20.50 -31.34
N PHE A 307 -9.82 20.09 -30.78
CA PHE A 307 -8.51 20.08 -31.43
C PHE A 307 -8.34 18.97 -32.46
N VAL A 308 -9.03 17.84 -32.30
CA VAL A 308 -9.08 16.78 -33.33
C VAL A 308 -9.78 17.27 -34.61
N ARG A 309 -10.79 18.13 -34.46
CA ARG A 309 -11.57 18.68 -35.58
C ARG A 309 -10.96 19.94 -36.20
N LEU A 310 -9.86 20.47 -35.65
CA LEU A 310 -9.22 21.66 -36.20
C LEU A 310 -8.47 21.33 -37.51
N PRO A 311 -8.76 22.06 -38.60
CA PRO A 311 -8.02 21.94 -39.85
C PRO A 311 -6.62 22.55 -39.73
N GLY A 312 -5.66 22.05 -40.51
CA GLY A 312 -4.30 22.60 -40.55
C GLY A 312 -3.37 22.18 -39.38
N HIS A 313 -3.77 21.19 -38.57
CA HIS A 313 -2.92 20.64 -37.51
C HIS A 313 -2.58 19.17 -37.76
N GLY A 314 -1.30 18.84 -37.57
CA GLY A 314 -0.77 17.49 -37.79
C GLY A 314 -1.21 16.47 -36.74
N LEU A 315 -0.91 15.19 -37.03
CA LEU A 315 -1.28 14.04 -36.20
C LEU A 315 -0.85 14.18 -34.73
N TRP A 316 0.39 14.62 -34.49
CA TRP A 316 0.96 14.73 -33.14
C TRP A 316 0.22 15.73 -32.24
N PHE A 317 -0.26 16.84 -32.79
CA PHE A 317 -1.06 17.81 -32.02
C PHE A 317 -2.39 17.20 -31.57
N ARG A 318 -3.03 16.44 -32.45
CA ARG A 318 -4.31 15.76 -32.18
C ARG A 318 -4.12 14.63 -31.16
N ALA A 319 -3.10 13.80 -31.37
CA ALA A 319 -2.74 12.72 -30.46
C ALA A 319 -2.42 13.26 -29.05
N HIS A 320 -1.66 14.35 -28.94
CA HIS A 320 -1.37 14.99 -27.67
C HIS A 320 -2.64 15.45 -26.93
N ALA A 321 -3.57 16.10 -27.62
CA ALA A 321 -4.83 16.54 -27.00
C ALA A 321 -5.69 15.35 -26.52
N ILE A 322 -5.75 14.27 -27.30
CA ILE A 322 -6.44 13.03 -26.92
C ILE A 322 -5.77 12.42 -25.68
N LEU A 323 -4.44 12.30 -25.68
CA LEU A 323 -3.70 11.73 -24.55
C LEU A 323 -3.88 12.52 -23.27
N LEU A 324 -3.93 13.86 -23.33
CA LEU A 324 -4.25 14.69 -22.17
C LEU A 324 -5.66 14.42 -21.63
N ALA A 325 -6.66 14.25 -22.52
CA ALA A 325 -8.02 13.93 -22.09
C ALA A 325 -8.12 12.53 -21.47
N VAL A 326 -7.49 11.53 -22.08
CA VAL A 326 -7.44 10.15 -21.55
C VAL A 326 -6.73 10.13 -20.20
N GLY A 327 -5.60 10.83 -20.08
CA GLY A 327 -4.84 10.99 -18.86
C GLY A 327 -5.63 11.68 -17.75
N GLY A 328 -6.31 12.78 -18.07
CA GLY A 328 -7.21 13.49 -17.14
C GLY A 328 -8.38 12.62 -16.65
N ILE A 329 -8.96 11.78 -17.52
CA ILE A 329 -9.99 10.81 -17.11
C ILE A 329 -9.41 9.79 -16.13
N ALA A 330 -8.23 9.23 -16.42
CA ALA A 330 -7.55 8.30 -15.52
C ALA A 330 -7.24 8.96 -14.16
N PHE A 331 -6.79 10.21 -14.17
CA PHE A 331 -6.57 11.00 -12.97
C PHE A 331 -7.86 11.24 -12.18
N GLY A 332 -8.97 11.58 -12.84
CA GLY A 332 -10.26 11.79 -12.18
C GLY A 332 -10.80 10.51 -11.53
N LEU A 333 -10.70 9.37 -12.22
CA LEU A 333 -11.06 8.07 -11.65
C LEU A 333 -10.18 7.72 -10.44
N PHE A 334 -8.88 8.02 -10.51
CA PHE A 334 -7.97 7.84 -9.39
C PHE A 334 -8.32 8.73 -8.20
N ALA A 335 -8.53 10.03 -8.41
CA ALA A 335 -8.90 10.97 -7.36
C ALA A 335 -10.21 10.56 -6.66
N TRP A 336 -11.18 10.05 -7.42
CA TRP A 336 -12.42 9.50 -6.87
C TRP A 336 -12.19 8.20 -6.09
N GLN A 337 -11.48 7.23 -6.68
CA GLN A 337 -11.20 5.92 -6.09
C GLN A 337 -10.43 6.00 -4.76
N TYR A 338 -9.56 7.01 -4.61
CA TYR A 338 -8.75 7.24 -3.42
C TYR A 338 -9.28 8.36 -2.52
N HIS A 339 -10.56 8.73 -2.68
CA HIS A 339 -11.28 9.64 -1.79
C HIS A 339 -10.68 11.06 -1.70
N PHE A 340 -10.00 11.53 -2.74
CA PHE A 340 -9.50 12.92 -2.80
C PHE A 340 -10.59 13.95 -3.08
N LEU A 341 -11.81 13.50 -3.40
CA LEU A 341 -12.98 14.34 -3.68
C LEU A 341 -14.05 14.26 -2.58
N ASP A 342 -13.84 13.44 -1.55
CA ASP A 342 -14.80 13.28 -0.46
C ASP A 342 -14.75 14.51 0.45
N ALA A 343 -15.88 15.00 0.95
CA ALA A 343 -15.91 16.10 1.91
C ALA A 343 -15.57 15.65 3.34
N SER A 344 -15.50 14.33 3.59
CA SER A 344 -15.18 13.76 4.90
C SER A 344 -13.81 14.19 5.39
N LEU A 345 -13.77 14.72 6.61
CA LEU A 345 -12.53 15.03 7.34
C LEU A 345 -12.09 13.88 8.25
N LYS A 346 -12.74 12.72 8.16
CA LYS A 346 -12.32 11.54 8.92
C LYS A 346 -11.00 11.04 8.33
N PHE A 347 -9.97 10.93 9.17
CA PHE A 347 -8.72 10.23 8.85
C PHE A 347 -8.78 8.81 9.39
#